data_AF-A0A3S1LBT9-F1
#
_entry.id   AF-A0A3S1LBT9-F1
#
_cell.length_a   1.000
_cell.length_b   1.000
_cell.length_c   1.000
_cell.angle_alpha   90.00
_cell.angle_beta   90.00
_cell.angle_gamma   90.00
#
_symmetry.space_group_name_H-M   'P 1'
#
loop_
_entity.id
_entity.type
_entity.pdbx_description
1 polymer ?
#
loop_
_entity_poly.entity_id
_entity_poly.type
_entity_poly.pdbx_seq_one_letter_code
_entity_poly.pdbx_strand_id
1 'polypeptide(L)'
;GAEKLHNGFGRYVLRRAMEGVLPPAVQWRRDKIDFTANLVKGMLGHHRDLMDAMLVSDGDRIAPYVNLGEVNAAYARLLDKPDEAAPLDVQYVWRSISLSLWLRQIQPARNPA
;
A
#
# COMPACT_ATOMS: atom_id res chain seq x y z
N GLY A 1 -21.92 18.60 -7.00
CA GLY A 1 -20.89 18.13 -6.05
C GLY A 1 -21.27 16.81 -5.42
N ALA A 2 -22.36 16.79 -4.65
CA ALA A 2 -22.88 15.64 -3.91
C ALA A 2 -23.15 14.38 -4.77
N GLU A 3 -23.46 14.54 -6.05
CA GLU A 3 -23.78 13.41 -6.93
C GLU A 3 -22.55 12.60 -7.43
N LYS A 4 -21.33 13.12 -7.24
CA LYS A 4 -20.10 12.43 -7.65
C LYS A 4 -19.59 11.45 -6.59
N LEU A 5 -19.99 11.61 -5.32
CA LEU A 5 -19.62 10.75 -4.20
C LEU A 5 -20.80 10.66 -3.22
N HIS A 6 -21.36 9.47 -3.05
CA HIS A 6 -22.50 9.25 -2.16
C HIS A 6 -22.30 7.95 -1.37
N ASN A 7 -22.38 8.00 -0.04
CA ASN A 7 -22.18 6.86 0.86
C ASN A 7 -20.91 6.03 0.57
N GLY A 8 -19.79 6.71 0.29
CA GLY A 8 -18.51 6.06 -0.03
C GLY A 8 -18.37 5.56 -1.47
N PHE A 9 -19.40 5.69 -2.31
CA PHE A 9 -19.34 5.32 -3.72
C PHE A 9 -19.03 6.52 -4.60
N GLY A 10 -17.84 6.53 -5.19
CA GLY A 10 -17.49 7.44 -6.27
C GLY A 10 -18.28 7.12 -7.55
N ARG A 11 -18.54 8.15 -8.36
CA ARG A 11 -19.31 8.09 -9.62
C ARG A 11 -20.73 7.52 -9.42
N TYR A 12 -21.37 7.87 -8.31
CA TYR A 12 -22.66 7.29 -7.90
C TYR A 12 -23.76 7.41 -8.95
N VAL A 13 -23.90 8.57 -9.61
CA VAL A 13 -24.87 8.76 -10.71
C VAL A 13 -24.66 7.76 -11.84
N LEU A 14 -23.40 7.56 -12.27
CA LEU A 14 -23.08 6.59 -13.31
C LEU A 14 -23.45 5.17 -12.87
N ARG A 15 -23.16 4.81 -11.60
CA ARG A 15 -23.53 3.49 -11.06
C ARG A 15 -25.03 3.28 -11.09
N ARG A 16 -25.83 4.27 -10.67
CA ARG A 16 -27.30 4.20 -10.71
C ARG A 16 -27.82 4.08 -12.15
N ALA A 17 -27.25 4.83 -13.09
CA ALA A 17 -27.65 4.79 -14.49
C ALA A 17 -27.41 3.42 -15.17
N MET A 18 -26.52 2.58 -14.62
CA MET A 18 -26.22 1.24 -15.13
C MET A 18 -27.09 0.14 -14.50
N GLU A 19 -28.07 0.50 -13.67
CA GLU A 19 -29.00 -0.46 -13.07
C GLU A 19 -29.79 -1.22 -14.14
N GLY A 20 -29.84 -2.55 -14.03
CA GLY A 20 -30.43 -3.43 -15.05
C GLY A 20 -29.55 -3.66 -16.29
N VAL A 21 -28.43 -2.93 -16.45
CA VAL A 21 -27.46 -3.12 -17.54
C VAL A 21 -26.25 -3.94 -17.08
N LEU A 22 -25.72 -3.66 -15.89
CA LEU A 22 -24.60 -4.40 -15.30
C LEU A 22 -25.08 -5.35 -14.19
N PRO A 23 -24.38 -6.48 -13.96
CA PRO A 23 -24.60 -7.28 -12.76
C PRO A 23 -24.37 -6.44 -11.49
N PRO A 24 -25.18 -6.61 -10.43
CA PRO A 24 -25.03 -5.85 -9.18
C PRO A 24 -23.62 -5.91 -8.59
N ALA A 25 -22.94 -7.05 -8.70
CA ALA A 25 -21.57 -7.25 -8.22
C ALA A 25 -20.54 -6.33 -8.93
N VAL A 26 -20.79 -5.96 -10.19
CA VAL A 26 -19.94 -5.03 -10.95
C VAL A 26 -20.36 -3.58 -10.68
N GLN A 27 -21.66 -3.29 -10.73
CA GLN A 27 -22.23 -1.96 -10.51
C GLN A 27 -21.85 -1.39 -9.14
N TRP A 28 -21.83 -2.22 -8.11
CA TRP A 28 -21.59 -1.84 -6.72
C TRP A 28 -20.24 -2.31 -6.18
N ARG A 29 -19.31 -2.73 -7.05
CA ARG A 29 -17.94 -3.04 -6.63
C ARG A 29 -17.32 -1.83 -5.94
N ARG A 30 -17.00 -2.01 -4.65
CA ARG A 30 -16.34 -1.01 -3.82
C ARG A 30 -14.87 -0.90 -4.16
N ASP A 31 -14.27 -2.05 -4.39
CA ASP A 31 -12.83 -2.15 -4.57
C ASP A 31 -12.47 -1.94 -6.04
N LYS A 32 -11.27 -1.40 -6.29
CA LYS A 32 -10.67 -1.45 -7.63
C LYS A 32 -9.92 -2.77 -7.77
N ILE A 33 -9.37 -3.03 -8.96
CA ILE A 33 -8.51 -4.21 -9.19
C ILE A 33 -7.58 -4.42 -8.00
N ASP A 34 -7.51 -5.66 -7.54
CA ASP A 34 -6.56 -6.07 -6.52
C ASP A 34 -5.17 -6.16 -7.15
N PHE A 35 -4.28 -5.26 -6.75
CA PHE A 35 -2.89 -5.23 -7.19
C PHE A 35 -1.93 -5.92 -6.21
N THR A 36 -2.44 -6.56 -5.16
CA THR A 36 -1.65 -7.19 -4.09
C THR A 36 -0.60 -8.14 -4.67
N ALA A 37 -1.00 -9.10 -5.51
CA ALA A 37 -0.07 -10.06 -6.11
C ALA A 37 1.04 -9.40 -6.95
N ASN A 38 0.69 -8.36 -7.72
CA ASN A 38 1.67 -7.62 -8.53
C ASN A 38 2.66 -6.85 -7.64
N LEU A 39 2.17 -6.24 -6.55
CA LEU A 39 3.01 -5.53 -5.59
C LEU A 39 3.93 -6.49 -4.84
N VAL A 40 3.42 -7.63 -4.35
CA VAL A 40 4.25 -8.66 -3.68
C VAL A 40 5.37 -9.12 -4.60
N LYS A 41 5.04 -9.47 -5.85
CA LYS A 41 6.03 -9.87 -6.85
C LYS A 41 7.10 -8.80 -7.07
N GLY A 42 6.70 -7.53 -7.19
CA GLY A 42 7.64 -6.43 -7.34
C GLY A 42 8.52 -6.21 -6.11
N MET A 43 7.92 -6.17 -4.92
CA MET A 43 8.60 -5.91 -3.66
C MET A 43 9.58 -7.03 -3.29
N LEU A 44 9.10 -8.27 -3.26
CA LEU A 44 9.89 -9.41 -2.79
C LEU A 44 10.75 -10.03 -3.90
N GLY A 45 10.26 -10.04 -5.13
CA GLY A 45 10.95 -10.68 -6.26
C GLY A 45 12.06 -9.82 -6.87
N HIS A 46 11.94 -8.49 -6.83
CA HIS A 46 12.91 -7.59 -7.49
C HIS A 46 13.65 -6.66 -6.52
N HIS A 47 13.10 -6.40 -5.33
CA HIS A 47 13.57 -5.32 -4.46
C HIS A 47 13.74 -5.73 -2.99
N ARG A 48 13.91 -7.03 -2.70
CA ARG A 48 14.07 -7.52 -1.32
C ARG A 48 15.18 -6.82 -0.55
N ASP A 49 16.37 -6.69 -1.15
CA ASP A 49 17.51 -6.03 -0.51
C ASP A 49 17.23 -4.56 -0.18
N LEU A 50 16.46 -3.87 -1.03
CA LEU A 50 16.02 -2.51 -0.76
C LEU A 50 15.05 -2.47 0.43
N MET A 51 14.12 -3.44 0.51
CA MET A 51 13.15 -3.53 1.60
C MET A 51 13.87 -3.75 2.93
N ASP A 52 14.80 -4.71 2.98
CA ASP A 52 15.62 -5.02 4.16
C ASP A 52 16.45 -3.80 4.57
N ALA A 53 17.12 -3.15 3.61
CA ALA A 53 17.91 -1.96 3.87
C ALA A 53 17.07 -0.79 4.39
N MET A 54 15.86 -0.56 3.87
CA MET A 54 15.01 0.56 4.34
C MET A 54 14.45 0.30 5.74
N LEU A 55 13.96 -0.92 6.00
CA LEU A 55 13.37 -1.23 7.31
C LEU A 55 14.41 -1.23 8.44
N VAL A 56 15.66 -1.58 8.14
CA VAL A 56 16.77 -1.57 9.11
C VAL A 56 17.47 -0.22 9.18
N SER A 57 17.88 0.35 8.04
CA SER A 57 18.78 1.53 8.00
C SER A 57 18.04 2.86 8.17
N ASP A 58 16.76 2.89 7.78
CA ASP A 58 15.93 4.09 7.83
C ASP A 58 14.83 4.01 8.90
N GLY A 59 14.81 2.94 9.70
CA GLY A 59 13.80 2.74 10.75
C GLY A 59 13.61 4.00 11.59
N ASP A 60 14.71 4.57 12.10
CA ASP A 60 14.69 5.79 12.91
C ASP A 60 14.10 7.01 12.18
N ARG A 61 14.28 7.11 10.86
CA ARG A 61 13.76 8.23 10.06
C ARG A 61 12.25 8.17 9.90
N ILE A 62 11.68 6.97 9.83
CA ILE A 62 10.22 6.77 9.66
C ILE A 62 9.48 6.46 10.96
N ALA A 63 10.18 6.10 12.04
CA ALA A 63 9.61 5.75 13.35
C ALA A 63 8.60 6.78 13.91
N PRO A 64 8.76 8.11 13.71
CA PRO A 64 7.77 9.09 14.18
C PRO A 64 6.41 9.01 13.48
N TYR A 65 6.34 8.39 12.30
CA TYR A 65 5.16 8.36 11.45
C TYR A 65 4.53 6.97 11.33
N VAL A 66 5.28 5.93 11.71
CA VAL A 66 4.97 4.54 11.39
C VAL A 66 5.22 3.67 12.62
N ASN A 67 4.29 2.77 12.91
CA ASN A 67 4.54 1.69 13.87
C ASN A 67 5.47 0.64 13.23
N LEU A 68 6.77 0.77 13.48
CA LEU A 68 7.79 -0.13 12.95
C LEU A 68 7.58 -1.59 13.37
N GLY A 69 7.08 -1.84 14.58
CA GLY A 69 6.81 -3.19 15.06
C GLY A 69 5.78 -3.90 14.17
N GLU A 70 4.68 -3.20 13.87
CA GLU A 70 3.62 -3.72 12.99
C GLU A 70 4.09 -3.90 11.55
N VAL A 71 4.89 -2.96 11.04
CA VAL A 71 5.42 -3.05 9.67
C VAL A 71 6.42 -4.20 9.54
N ASN A 72 7.30 -4.38 10.52
CA ASN A 72 8.23 -5.50 10.54
C ASN A 72 7.50 -6.84 10.65
N ALA A 73 6.45 -6.92 11.47
CA ALA A 73 5.62 -8.10 11.56
C ALA A 73 4.87 -8.39 10.25
N ALA A 74 4.32 -7.36 9.60
CA ALA A 74 3.69 -7.48 8.28
C ALA A 74 4.70 -7.96 7.22
N TYR A 75 5.90 -7.38 7.20
CA TYR A 75 6.95 -7.79 6.28
C TYR A 75 7.39 -9.24 6.50
N ALA A 76 7.54 -9.68 7.76
CA ALA A 76 7.84 -11.07 8.08
C ALA A 76 6.75 -12.03 7.57
N ARG A 77 5.46 -11.68 7.73
CA ARG A 77 4.35 -12.47 7.17
C ARG A 77 4.39 -12.56 5.65
N LEU A 78 4.71 -11.45 4.97
CA LEU A 78 4.86 -11.43 3.51
C LEU A 78 6.01 -12.32 3.03
N LEU A 79 7.11 -12.39 3.78
CA LEU A 79 8.24 -13.26 3.47
C LEU A 79 7.92 -14.74 3.68
N ASP A 80 7.16 -15.07 4.73
CA ASP A 80 6.76 -16.46 5.04
C ASP A 80 5.75 -17.00 4.03
N LYS A 81 4.73 -16.19 3.69
CA LYS A 81 3.62 -16.60 2.82
C LYS A 81 3.31 -15.55 1.74
N PRO A 82 4.18 -15.41 0.74
CA PRO A 82 4.01 -14.38 -0.30
C PRO A 82 2.74 -14.59 -1.14
N ASP A 83 2.34 -15.84 -1.39
CA ASP A 83 1.14 -16.16 -2.19
C ASP A 83 -0.18 -15.97 -1.43
N GLU A 84 -0.12 -15.85 -0.10
CA GLU A 84 -1.27 -15.61 0.79
C GLU A 84 -1.25 -14.20 1.39
N ALA A 85 -0.50 -13.28 0.77
CA ALA A 85 -0.30 -11.93 1.27
C ALA A 85 -1.61 -11.19 1.53
N ALA A 86 -1.82 -10.76 2.76
CA ALA A 86 -2.95 -9.91 3.11
C ALA A 86 -2.78 -8.52 2.46
N PRO A 87 -3.81 -7.95 1.80
CA PRO A 87 -3.70 -6.64 1.14
C PRO A 87 -3.27 -5.50 2.07
N LEU A 88 -3.61 -5.58 3.36
CA LEU A 88 -3.20 -4.59 4.36
C LEU A 88 -1.71 -4.70 4.69
N ASP A 89 -1.16 -5.92 4.81
CA ASP A 89 0.27 -6.12 5.06
C ASP A 89 1.10 -5.54 3.91
N VAL A 90 0.67 -5.80 2.67
CA VAL A 90 1.28 -5.21 1.47
C VAL A 90 1.24 -3.69 1.51
N GLN A 91 0.10 -3.09 1.92
CA GLN A 91 -0.02 -1.64 2.03
C GLN A 91 0.87 -1.05 3.13
N TYR A 92 0.98 -1.71 4.29
CA TYR A 92 1.83 -1.25 5.40
C TYR A 92 3.29 -1.21 4.98
N VAL A 93 3.79 -2.27 4.38
CA VAL A 93 5.18 -2.35 3.91
C VAL A 93 5.42 -1.34 2.78
N TRP A 94 4.58 -1.35 1.75
CA TRP A 94 4.74 -0.47 0.59
C TRP A 94 4.75 1.02 0.94
N ARG A 95 3.81 1.46 1.80
CA ARG A 95 3.73 2.87 2.21
C ARG A 95 4.92 3.28 3.07
N SER A 96 5.37 2.41 3.96
CA SER A 96 6.51 2.69 4.83
C SER A 96 7.80 2.86 4.04
N ILE A 97 8.01 2.01 3.04
CA ILE A 97 9.18 2.10 2.16
C ILE A 97 9.08 3.32 1.23
N SER A 98 7.89 3.61 0.71
CA SER A 98 7.67 4.82 -0.09
C SER A 98 7.98 6.08 0.73
N LEU A 99 7.56 6.12 1.99
CA LEU A 99 7.87 7.21 2.92
C LEU A 99 9.37 7.31 3.18
N SER A 100 10.04 6.19 3.46
CA SER A 100 11.49 6.12 3.67
C SER A 100 12.26 6.71 2.48
N LEU A 101 11.92 6.29 1.26
CA LEU A 101 12.53 6.76 0.02
C LEU A 101 12.30 8.26 -0.20
N TRP A 102 11.10 8.75 0.08
CA TRP A 102 10.81 10.18 -0.04
C TRP A 102 11.56 11.01 1.00
N LEU A 103 11.59 10.56 2.27
CA LEU A 103 12.32 11.25 3.32
C LEU A 103 13.82 11.30 3.03
N ARG A 104 14.43 10.25 2.45
CA ARG A 104 15.82 10.30 1.99
C ARG A 104 16.11 11.43 0.99
N GLN A 105 15.15 11.74 0.11
CA GLN A 105 15.32 12.78 -0.91
C GLN A 105 15.26 14.18 -0.30
N ILE A 106 14.45 14.38 0.74
CA ILE A 106 14.24 15.71 1.34
C ILE A 106 15.03 15.93 2.64
N GLN A 107 15.50 14.87 3.28
CA GLN A 107 16.35 14.85 4.47
C GLN A 107 17.62 14.03 4.18
N PRO A 108 18.54 14.54 3.33
CA PRO A 108 19.80 13.87 3.09
C PRO A 108 20.55 13.66 4.41
N ALA A 109 21.31 12.56 4.49
CA ALA A 109 22.09 12.25 5.69
C ALA A 109 22.93 13.47 6.08
N ARG A 110 22.83 13.89 7.35
CA ARG A 110 23.67 14.95 7.88
C ARG A 110 25.11 14.46 7.75
N ASN A 111 25.91 15.12 6.92
CA ASN A 111 27.32 14.81 6.78
C ASN A 111 27.97 15.01 8.17
N PRO A 112 28.61 13.99 8.77
CA PRO A 112 29.39 14.23 9.97
C PRO A 112 30.56 15.14 9.59
N ALA A 113 30.59 16.33 10.18
CA ALA A 113 31.69 17.28 10.07
C ALA A 113 32.93 16.77 10.81
#